data_AF-A0AAW2WQK7-F1
#
_entry.id   AF-A0AAW2WQK7-F1
#
_cell.length_a   1.000
_cell.length_b   1.000
_cell.length_c   1.000
_cell.angle_alpha   90.00
_cell.angle_beta   90.00
_cell.angle_gamma   90.00
#
_symmetry.space_group_name_H-M   'P 1'
#
loop_
_entity.id
_entity.type
_entity.pdbx_description
1 polymer ?
#
loop_
_entity_poly.entity_id
_entity_poly.type
_entity_poly.pdbx_seq_one_letter_code
_entity_poly.pdbx_strand_id
1 'polypeptide(L)'
;MASSKPQCLLARIFKHNYFPASNVLSAPVGPSSSFIWRSIMATRYLIQAGSRWQVRNGLSISILHDCWIARSLLFRVIAALHSLNPEATMDVLLTGDGTWNKDLINVVFVPDDAEAILHTSIGGEVDTLRWHYEKYGCFTVRSAFRLAYREARHESSAHDETSSARLVNWSFIWSACVPPKVRLFAWIVCRNGYQR
;
A
#
# COMPACT_ATOMS: atom_id res chain seq x y z
N MET A 1 -2.32 10.33 11.28
CA MET A 1 -3.75 10.69 11.29
C MET A 1 -4.13 11.29 9.94
N ALA A 2 -4.45 10.47 8.93
CA ALA A 2 -5.46 10.94 8.00
C ALA A 2 -6.63 11.35 8.89
N SER A 3 -7.04 12.61 8.85
CA SER A 3 -8.30 12.99 9.48
C SER A 3 -9.43 12.39 8.63
N SER A 4 -9.48 11.06 8.54
CA SER A 4 -10.74 10.37 8.43
C SER A 4 -11.43 10.71 9.74
N LYS A 5 -12.21 11.78 9.75
CA LYS A 5 -13.24 11.95 10.77
C LYS A 5 -14.05 10.65 10.72
N PRO A 6 -13.87 9.70 11.65
CA PRO A 6 -14.55 8.40 11.60
C PRO A 6 -16.07 8.57 11.81
N GLN A 7 -16.48 9.81 12.03
CA GLN A 7 -17.79 10.27 12.45
C GLN A 7 -18.58 10.93 11.32
N CYS A 8 -18.01 11.15 10.12
CA CYS A 8 -18.83 11.69 9.05
C CYS A 8 -19.89 10.64 8.63
N LEU A 9 -21.13 11.09 8.44
CA LEU A 9 -22.28 10.22 8.18
C LEU A 9 -22.01 9.27 7.01
N LEU A 10 -21.38 9.79 5.96
CA LEU A 10 -21.03 9.03 4.76
C LEU A 10 -20.08 7.86 5.07
N ALA A 11 -19.03 8.08 5.89
CA ALA A 11 -18.13 6.99 6.29
C ALA A 11 -18.84 5.92 7.14
N ARG A 12 -19.78 6.33 8.00
CA ARG A 12 -20.59 5.40 8.81
C ARG A 12 -21.54 4.57 7.94
N ILE A 13 -22.20 5.20 6.97
CA ILE A 13 -23.07 4.51 6.01
C ILE A 13 -22.26 3.50 5.18
N PHE A 14 -21.10 3.90 4.66
CA PHE A 14 -20.23 2.98 3.92
C PHE A 14 -19.76 1.81 4.77
N LYS A 15 -19.35 2.05 6.01
CA LYS A 15 -18.97 0.98 6.95
C LYS A 15 -20.13 0.03 7.17
N HIS A 16 -21.31 0.54 7.52
CA HIS A 16 -22.50 -0.28 7.76
C HIS A 16 -22.88 -1.13 6.55
N ASN A 17 -22.88 -0.54 5.35
CA ASN A 17 -23.41 -1.19 4.16
C ASN A 17 -22.43 -2.16 3.49
N TYR A 18 -21.11 -1.95 3.62
CA TYR A 18 -20.13 -2.71 2.85
C TYR A 18 -19.08 -3.44 3.69
N PHE A 19 -18.79 -3.00 4.91
CA PHE A 19 -17.77 -3.60 5.78
C PHE A 19 -18.13 -3.44 7.27
N PRO A 20 -19.25 -4.01 7.73
CA PRO A 20 -19.71 -3.80 9.10
C PRO A 20 -18.75 -4.39 10.14
N ALA A 21 -18.19 -5.57 9.85
CA ALA A 21 -17.27 -6.31 10.71
C ALA A 21 -15.81 -6.34 10.21
N SER A 22 -15.54 -5.75 9.04
CA SER A 22 -14.21 -5.78 8.40
C SER A 22 -13.63 -4.38 8.21
N ASN A 23 -12.43 -4.31 7.64
CA ASN A 23 -11.78 -3.06 7.26
C ASN A 23 -12.05 -2.73 5.78
N VAL A 24 -11.81 -1.48 5.39
CA VAL A 24 -11.99 -1.00 4.00
C VAL A 24 -11.10 -1.77 3.00
N LEU A 25 -9.93 -2.23 3.44
CA LEU A 25 -8.94 -2.91 2.60
C LEU A 25 -9.32 -4.36 2.30
N SER A 26 -10.03 -5.04 3.20
CA SER A 26 -10.48 -6.43 3.03
C SER A 26 -11.96 -6.54 2.65
N ALA A 27 -12.62 -5.42 2.35
CA ALA A 27 -14.04 -5.41 2.03
C ALA A 27 -14.33 -6.10 0.67
N PRO A 28 -15.38 -6.90 0.52
CA PRO A 28 -15.74 -7.46 -0.78
C PRO A 28 -16.41 -6.42 -1.69
N VAL A 29 -16.30 -6.61 -3.00
CA VAL A 29 -17.04 -5.82 -4.01
C VAL A 29 -18.16 -6.68 -4.57
N GLY A 30 -19.37 -6.50 -4.04
CA GLY A 30 -20.55 -7.23 -4.50
C GLY A 30 -21.09 -6.70 -5.84
N PRO A 31 -21.86 -7.51 -6.59
CA PRO A 31 -22.43 -7.13 -7.88
C PRO A 31 -23.39 -5.93 -7.78
N SER A 32 -24.12 -5.79 -6.67
CA SER A 32 -25.07 -4.70 -6.39
C SER A 32 -24.44 -3.47 -5.72
N SER A 33 -23.12 -3.37 -5.66
CA SER A 33 -22.47 -2.24 -4.98
C SER A 33 -22.66 -0.91 -5.71
N SER A 34 -22.82 0.18 -4.97
CA SER A 34 -22.91 1.53 -5.56
C SER A 34 -21.70 1.90 -6.41
N PHE A 35 -21.92 2.80 -7.38
CA PHE A 35 -20.87 3.32 -8.25
C PHE A 35 -19.70 3.95 -7.47
N ILE A 36 -20.02 4.73 -6.43
CA ILE A 36 -19.02 5.36 -5.55
C ILE A 36 -18.19 4.29 -4.85
N TRP A 37 -18.83 3.24 -4.31
CA TRP A 37 -18.11 2.14 -3.68
C TRP A 37 -17.14 1.47 -4.65
N ARG A 38 -17.59 1.09 -5.85
CA ARG A 38 -16.71 0.48 -6.86
C ARG A 38 -15.51 1.36 -7.18
N SER A 39 -15.70 2.68 -7.29
CA SER A 39 -14.62 3.63 -7.55
C SER A 39 -13.61 3.71 -6.40
N ILE A 40 -14.05 3.64 -5.14
CA ILE A 40 -13.15 3.59 -3.98
C ILE A 40 -12.37 2.26 -3.98
N MET A 41 -13.07 1.14 -4.21
CA MET A 41 -12.46 -0.19 -4.21
C MET A 41 -11.46 -0.37 -5.36
N ALA A 42 -11.71 0.26 -6.49
CA ALA A 42 -10.76 0.35 -7.59
C ALA A 42 -9.44 1.00 -7.19
N THR A 43 -9.48 2.02 -6.32
CA THR A 43 -8.27 2.68 -5.82
C THR A 43 -7.63 1.95 -4.65
N ARG A 44 -8.18 0.81 -4.20
CA ARG A 44 -7.67 0.07 -3.04
C ARG A 44 -6.22 -0.36 -3.24
N TYR A 45 -5.86 -0.90 -4.40
CA TYR A 45 -4.49 -1.34 -4.65
C TYR A 45 -3.51 -0.17 -4.53
N LEU A 46 -3.90 1.03 -4.94
CA LEU A 46 -3.07 2.24 -4.83
C LEU A 46 -2.86 2.62 -3.37
N ILE A 47 -3.91 2.49 -2.55
CA ILE A 47 -3.82 2.70 -1.10
C ILE A 47 -2.88 1.65 -0.49
N GLN A 48 -2.98 0.39 -0.89
CA GLN A 48 -2.10 -0.69 -0.41
C GLN A 48 -0.65 -0.47 -0.85
N ALA A 49 -0.42 -0.14 -2.12
CA ALA A 49 0.90 0.11 -2.68
C ALA A 49 1.59 1.34 -2.09
N GLY A 50 0.84 2.39 -1.75
CA GLY A 50 1.40 3.59 -1.14
C GLY A 50 1.37 3.63 0.38
N SER A 51 0.84 2.58 1.02
CA SER A 51 0.85 2.46 2.47
C SER A 51 1.97 1.54 2.93
N ARG A 52 2.51 1.85 4.12
CA ARG A 52 3.47 1.01 4.82
C ARG A 52 3.04 0.80 6.26
N TRP A 53 3.33 -0.37 6.80
CA TRP A 53 3.21 -0.65 8.21
C TRP A 53 4.28 0.10 9.00
N GLN A 54 3.86 0.72 10.08
CA GLN A 54 4.74 1.20 11.13
C GLN A 54 4.84 0.10 12.18
N VAL A 55 6.02 -0.50 12.28
CA VAL A 55 6.34 -1.57 13.24
C VAL A 55 6.29 -1.02 14.67
N ARG A 56 5.55 -1.70 15.53
CA ARG A 56 5.45 -1.42 16.97
C ARG A 56 5.66 -2.70 17.77
N ASN A 57 4.59 -3.42 18.09
CA ASN A 57 4.68 -4.71 18.79
C ASN A 57 5.05 -5.85 17.84
N GLY A 58 4.89 -5.65 16.53
CA GLY A 58 5.34 -6.58 15.50
C GLY A 58 4.49 -7.85 15.36
N LEU A 59 3.42 -7.98 16.14
CA LEU A 59 2.57 -9.17 16.14
C LEU A 59 1.66 -9.24 14.90
N SER A 60 1.37 -8.11 14.27
CA SER A 60 0.42 -8.02 13.14
C SER A 60 1.11 -7.89 11.78
N ILE A 61 2.43 -7.83 11.75
CA ILE A 61 3.21 -7.55 10.54
C ILE A 61 4.04 -8.79 10.20
N SER A 62 3.84 -9.31 9.00
CA SER A 62 4.64 -10.39 8.45
C SER A 62 5.94 -9.84 7.87
N ILE A 63 7.09 -10.44 8.20
CA ILE A 63 8.41 -9.92 7.80
C ILE A 63 8.55 -9.83 6.27
N LEU A 64 8.09 -10.86 5.56
CA LEU A 64 8.30 -11.02 4.12
C LEU A 64 7.12 -10.52 3.28
N HIS A 65 5.90 -10.56 3.82
CA HIS A 65 4.69 -10.29 3.05
C HIS A 65 4.17 -8.87 3.19
N ASP A 66 4.48 -8.18 4.27
CA ASP A 66 3.99 -6.82 4.51
C ASP A 66 4.98 -5.76 4.06
N CYS A 67 4.44 -4.60 3.66
CA CYS A 67 5.22 -3.44 3.27
C CYS A 67 5.55 -2.59 4.51
N TRP A 68 6.77 -2.59 5.02
CA TRP A 68 7.14 -1.86 6.24
C TRP A 68 8.45 -1.07 6.13
N ILE A 69 9.33 -1.39 5.17
CA ILE A 69 10.63 -0.74 4.99
C ILE A 69 10.46 0.53 4.16
N ALA A 70 11.00 1.65 4.63
CA ALA A 70 10.84 2.96 4.01
C ALA A 70 11.66 3.19 2.73
N ARG A 71 12.62 2.30 2.43
CA ARG A 71 13.67 2.49 1.43
C ARG A 71 13.43 1.77 0.10
N SER A 72 12.69 0.66 0.12
CA SER A 72 12.49 -0.19 -1.06
C SER A 72 11.39 0.38 -1.97
N LEU A 73 11.59 0.30 -3.30
CA LEU A 73 10.55 0.60 -4.30
C LEU A 73 9.31 -0.29 -4.11
N LEU A 74 9.49 -1.45 -3.46
CA LEU A 74 8.44 -2.40 -3.13
C LEU A 74 7.97 -2.28 -1.67
N PHE A 75 8.59 -1.41 -0.86
CA PHE A 75 8.43 -1.30 0.59
C PHE A 75 8.65 -2.61 1.37
N ARG A 76 9.27 -3.60 0.74
CA ARG A 76 9.54 -4.94 1.28
C ARG A 76 11.04 -5.24 1.21
N VAL A 77 11.46 -6.20 2.04
CA VAL A 77 12.80 -6.81 2.01
C VAL A 77 13.03 -7.40 0.62
N ILE A 78 14.20 -7.18 0.04
CA ILE A 78 14.53 -7.65 -1.31
C ILE A 78 14.89 -9.14 -1.27
N ALA A 79 15.66 -9.55 -0.26
CA ALA A 79 16.00 -10.95 -0.01
C ALA A 79 16.39 -11.16 1.46
N ALA A 80 15.91 -12.25 2.07
CA ALA A 80 16.48 -12.77 3.30
C ALA A 80 17.67 -13.68 2.95
N LEU A 81 18.82 -13.49 3.59
CA LEU A 81 20.02 -14.31 3.38
C LEU A 81 19.86 -15.74 3.93
N HIS A 82 19.00 -15.88 4.95
CA HIS A 82 18.72 -17.14 5.62
C HIS A 82 17.22 -17.43 5.56
N SER A 83 16.86 -18.72 5.57
CA SER A 83 15.47 -19.19 5.53
C SER A 83 14.72 -18.77 6.80
N LEU A 84 14.15 -17.56 6.80
CA LEU A 84 13.10 -17.18 7.72
C LEU A 84 11.88 -18.05 7.45
N ASN A 85 11.17 -18.43 8.52
CA ASN A 85 9.86 -19.03 8.37
C ASN A 85 8.96 -18.03 7.59
N PRO A 86 8.28 -18.45 6.51
CA PRO A 86 7.37 -17.57 5.78
C PRO A 86 6.27 -16.96 6.66
N GLU A 87 5.91 -17.61 7.77
CA GLU A 87 4.92 -17.14 8.74
C GLU A 87 5.53 -16.31 9.88
N ALA A 88 6.82 -15.97 9.82
CA ALA A 88 7.48 -15.19 10.86
C ALA A 88 6.95 -13.74 10.91
N THR A 89 6.52 -13.35 12.10
CA THR A 89 6.10 -12.00 12.46
C THR A 89 7.28 -11.14 12.93
N MET A 90 7.09 -9.82 12.93
CA MET A 90 8.14 -8.86 13.30
C MET A 90 8.64 -8.96 14.73
N ASP A 91 7.85 -9.55 15.63
CA ASP A 91 8.24 -9.77 17.02
C ASP A 91 9.54 -10.57 17.14
N VAL A 92 9.83 -11.47 16.21
CA VAL A 92 11.08 -12.25 16.17
C VAL A 92 12.32 -11.35 16.02
N LEU A 93 12.17 -10.20 15.37
CA LEU A 93 13.25 -9.22 15.16
C LEU A 93 13.36 -8.21 16.32
N LEU A 94 12.46 -8.27 17.29
CA LEU A 94 12.44 -7.41 18.47
C LEU A 94 13.04 -8.13 19.68
N THR A 95 13.78 -7.37 20.48
CA THR A 95 14.28 -7.79 21.78
C THR A 95 13.17 -7.58 22.82
N GLY A 96 13.24 -8.26 23.98
CA GLY A 96 12.21 -8.15 25.04
C GLY A 96 12.01 -6.74 25.63
N ASP A 97 12.91 -5.81 25.32
CA ASP A 97 12.82 -4.39 25.66
C ASP A 97 12.09 -3.54 24.59
N GLY A 98 11.63 -4.16 23.51
CA GLY A 98 10.95 -3.49 22.39
C GLY A 98 11.89 -2.76 21.44
N THR A 99 13.18 -3.13 21.42
CA THR A 99 14.18 -2.59 20.47
C THR A 99 14.57 -3.62 19.40
N TRP A 100 15.16 -3.16 18.30
CA TRP A 100 15.64 -4.04 17.24
C TRP A 100 16.77 -4.96 17.73
N ASN A 101 16.65 -6.27 17.49
CA ASN A 101 17.72 -7.23 17.69
C ASN A 101 18.77 -7.10 16.57
N LYS A 102 19.74 -6.21 16.78
CA LYS A 102 20.75 -5.84 15.77
C LYS A 102 21.56 -7.05 15.29
N ASP A 103 21.92 -7.95 16.21
CA ASP A 103 22.75 -9.10 15.90
C ASP A 103 22.00 -10.07 14.98
N LEU A 104 20.72 -10.35 15.29
CA LEU A 104 19.87 -11.17 14.44
C LEU A 104 19.65 -10.53 13.05
N ILE A 105 19.36 -9.22 13.03
CA ILE A 105 19.10 -8.49 11.78
C ILE A 105 20.30 -8.53 10.84
N ASN A 106 21.52 -8.32 11.36
CA ASN A 106 22.75 -8.35 10.56
C ASN A 106 23.09 -9.75 10.02
N VAL A 107 22.60 -10.80 10.66
CA VAL A 107 22.78 -12.19 10.19
C VAL A 107 21.73 -12.58 9.13
N VAL A 108 20.49 -12.12 9.33
CA VAL A 108 19.34 -12.55 8.52
C VAL A 108 19.19 -11.73 7.23
N PHE A 109 19.54 -10.46 7.26
CA PHE A 109 19.32 -9.53 6.14
C PHE A 109 20.63 -9.05 5.54
N VAL A 110 20.59 -8.74 4.23
CA VAL A 110 21.70 -8.10 3.53
C VAL A 110 22.03 -6.77 4.21
N PRO A 111 23.30 -6.33 4.30
CA PRO A 111 23.70 -5.11 5.03
C PRO A 111 22.85 -3.87 4.67
N ASP A 112 22.49 -3.77 3.40
CA ASP A 112 21.57 -2.77 2.87
C ASP A 112 20.18 -2.78 3.52
N ASP A 113 19.55 -3.96 3.57
CA ASP A 113 18.24 -4.12 4.20
C ASP A 113 18.37 -3.99 5.72
N ALA A 114 19.41 -4.56 6.32
CA ALA A 114 19.69 -4.44 7.76
C ALA A 114 19.77 -2.98 8.22
N GLU A 115 20.52 -2.13 7.51
CA GLU A 115 20.61 -0.70 7.80
C GLU A 115 19.22 -0.01 7.72
N ALA A 116 18.45 -0.32 6.67
CA ALA A 116 17.12 0.25 6.50
C ALA A 116 16.13 -0.18 7.61
N ILE A 117 16.24 -1.43 8.07
CA ILE A 117 15.47 -1.97 9.19
C ILE A 117 15.84 -1.23 10.47
N LEU A 118 17.13 -1.09 10.77
CA LEU A 118 17.62 -0.41 11.97
C LEU A 118 17.25 1.08 12.01
N HIS A 119 17.13 1.73 10.85
CA HIS A 119 16.65 3.11 10.75
C HIS A 119 15.12 3.25 10.91
N THR A 120 14.37 2.15 10.89
CA THR A 120 12.93 2.20 11.07
C THR A 120 12.60 2.44 12.53
N SER A 121 11.90 3.54 12.82
CA SER A 121 11.50 3.89 14.18
C SER A 121 10.50 2.89 14.74
N ILE A 122 10.86 2.22 15.84
CA ILE A 122 9.92 1.50 16.71
C ILE A 122 9.37 2.49 17.73
N GLY A 123 8.10 2.35 18.10
CA GLY A 123 7.60 2.99 19.31
C GLY A 123 6.09 3.08 19.35
N GLY A 124 5.51 2.97 20.55
CA GLY A 124 4.08 2.93 20.94
C GLY A 124 3.41 1.56 20.82
N GLU A 125 2.09 1.46 21.01
CA GLU A 125 1.49 0.18 21.46
C GLU A 125 1.07 -0.81 20.38
N VAL A 126 0.56 -0.35 19.22
CA VAL A 126 -0.05 -1.24 18.22
C VAL A 126 0.46 -0.93 16.81
N ASP A 127 0.73 -1.97 16.04
CA ASP A 127 1.10 -1.87 14.62
C ASP A 127 0.05 -1.04 13.84
N THR A 128 0.51 -0.06 13.06
CA THR A 128 -0.41 0.84 12.33
C THR A 128 0.01 1.04 10.89
N LEU A 129 -0.97 1.03 9.99
CA LEU A 129 -0.76 1.34 8.59
C LEU A 129 -0.67 2.87 8.40
N ARG A 130 0.42 3.33 7.76
CA ARG A 130 0.68 4.75 7.46
C ARG A 130 0.89 4.97 5.97
N TRP A 131 0.38 6.10 5.49
CA TRP A 131 0.63 6.54 4.12
C TRP A 131 2.08 7.00 3.96
N HIS A 132 2.83 6.41 3.03
CA HIS A 132 4.26 6.68 2.89
C HIS A 132 4.57 8.09 2.34
N TYR A 133 3.74 8.59 1.42
CA TYR A 133 4.04 9.80 0.65
C TYR A 133 3.71 11.13 1.35
N GLU A 134 3.42 11.11 2.66
CA GLU A 134 3.13 12.30 3.45
C GLU A 134 3.88 12.24 4.78
N LYS A 135 4.43 13.39 5.20
CA LYS A 135 5.28 13.51 6.41
C LYS A 135 4.64 12.93 7.67
N TYR A 136 3.32 13.10 7.81
CA TYR A 136 2.58 12.68 8.99
C TYR A 136 1.95 11.28 8.87
N GLY A 137 2.23 10.55 7.78
CA GLY A 137 1.64 9.23 7.54
C GLY A 137 0.16 9.28 7.14
N CYS A 138 -0.33 10.44 6.73
CA CYS A 138 -1.74 10.72 6.50
C CYS A 138 -2.06 10.59 5.01
N PHE A 139 -3.06 9.80 4.66
CA PHE A 139 -3.53 9.72 3.28
C PHE A 139 -4.09 11.07 2.81
N THR A 140 -3.65 11.53 1.63
CA THR A 140 -4.24 12.67 0.94
C THR A 140 -4.53 12.29 -0.51
N VAL A 141 -5.66 12.76 -1.05
CA VAL A 141 -6.01 12.54 -2.48
C VAL A 141 -4.91 13.07 -3.40
N ARG A 142 -4.25 14.16 -3.02
CA ARG A 142 -3.15 14.76 -3.77
C ARG A 142 -1.94 13.84 -3.89
N SER A 143 -1.50 13.24 -2.78
CA SER A 143 -0.35 12.35 -2.79
C SER A 143 -0.67 11.00 -3.44
N ALA A 144 -1.89 10.48 -3.24
CA ALA A 144 -2.39 9.31 -3.98
C ALA A 144 -2.44 9.55 -5.49
N PHE A 145 -2.95 10.71 -5.92
CA PHE A 145 -2.94 11.09 -7.34
C PHE A 145 -1.53 11.12 -7.91
N ARG A 146 -0.57 11.69 -7.16
CA ARG A 146 0.84 11.74 -7.57
C ARG A 146 1.44 10.34 -7.73
N LEU A 147 1.09 9.41 -6.84
CA LEU A 147 1.49 8.00 -6.94
C LEU A 147 0.93 7.35 -8.20
N ALA A 148 -0.38 7.43 -8.40
CA ALA A 148 -1.05 6.86 -9.58
C ALA A 148 -0.47 7.42 -10.90
N TYR A 149 -0.16 8.72 -10.92
CA TYR A 149 0.44 9.36 -12.08
C TYR A 149 1.86 8.85 -12.37
N ARG A 150 2.65 8.53 -11.35
CA ARG A 150 3.99 7.96 -11.50
C ARG A 150 3.93 6.52 -12.03
N GLU A 151 3.04 5.70 -11.48
CA GLU A 151 2.84 4.30 -11.93
C GLU A 151 2.48 4.26 -13.42
N ALA A 152 1.52 5.08 -13.85
CA ALA A 152 1.09 5.07 -15.24
C ALA A 152 2.17 5.53 -16.24
N ARG A 153 3.10 6.38 -15.81
CA ARG A 153 4.25 6.78 -16.65
C ARG A 153 5.31 5.70 -16.73
N HIS A 154 5.53 4.94 -15.65
CA HIS A 154 6.41 3.77 -15.68
C HIS A 154 5.85 2.69 -16.61
N GLU A 155 4.55 2.40 -16.56
CA GLU A 155 3.89 1.48 -17.49
C GLU A 155 4.06 1.92 -18.96
N SER A 156 3.97 3.23 -19.23
CA SER A 156 4.12 3.76 -20.58
C SER A 156 5.57 3.68 -21.12
N SER A 157 6.56 3.59 -20.24
CA SER A 157 8.00 3.58 -20.61
C SER A 157 8.60 2.18 -20.65
N ALA A 158 7.94 1.19 -20.03
CA ALA A 158 8.38 -0.21 -19.98
C ALA A 158 7.80 -1.09 -21.10
N HIS A 159 7.19 -0.47 -22.13
CA HIS A 159 6.48 -1.17 -23.21
C HIS A 159 7.31 -1.45 -24.47
N ASP A 160 8.65 -1.35 -24.39
CA ASP A 160 9.52 -1.96 -25.38
C ASP A 160 9.97 -3.33 -24.86
N GLU A 161 9.63 -4.35 -25.66
CA GLU A 161 10.08 -5.75 -25.59
C GLU A 161 9.31 -6.69 -24.65
N THR A 162 8.43 -7.48 -25.28
CA THR A 162 8.05 -8.85 -24.91
C THR A 162 6.85 -9.04 -23.98
N SER A 163 5.68 -9.32 -24.60
CA SER A 163 4.75 -10.42 -24.29
C SER A 163 3.28 -10.03 -24.43
N SER A 164 2.56 -10.82 -25.22
CA SER A 164 1.16 -10.71 -25.63
C SER A 164 0.14 -11.03 -24.53
N ALA A 165 0.12 -10.28 -23.43
CA ALA A 165 -1.08 -10.11 -22.62
C ALA A 165 -1.68 -8.74 -22.96
N ARG A 166 -2.99 -8.66 -23.16
CA ARG A 166 -3.74 -7.44 -23.52
C ARG A 166 -3.63 -6.35 -22.44
N LEU A 167 -2.45 -5.76 -22.27
CA LEU A 167 -2.21 -4.62 -21.41
C LEU A 167 -2.72 -3.39 -22.17
N VAL A 168 -3.84 -2.87 -21.70
CA VAL A 168 -4.46 -1.67 -22.23
C VAL A 168 -3.46 -0.53 -22.11
N ASN A 169 -3.04 0.00 -23.26
CA ASN A 169 -2.14 1.15 -23.31
C ASN A 169 -2.87 2.38 -22.73
N TRP A 170 -2.48 2.82 -21.53
CA TRP A 170 -3.12 3.94 -20.82
C TRP A 170 -2.68 5.33 -21.32
N SER A 171 -1.74 5.41 -22.27
CA SER A 171 -1.19 6.68 -22.77
C SER A 171 -2.27 7.65 -23.27
N PHE A 172 -3.36 7.15 -23.87
CA PHE A 172 -4.45 7.99 -24.37
C PHE A 172 -5.19 8.75 -23.25
N ILE A 173 -5.29 8.16 -22.05
CA ILE A 173 -5.93 8.82 -20.90
C ILE A 173 -5.02 9.94 -20.39
N TRP A 174 -3.72 9.71 -20.41
CA TRP A 174 -2.75 10.66 -19.87
C TRP A 174 -2.39 11.78 -20.84
N SER A 175 -2.52 11.54 -22.16
CA SER A 175 -2.38 12.53 -23.23
C SER A 175 -3.62 13.41 -23.43
N ALA A 176 -4.77 13.03 -22.86
CA ALA A 176 -6.00 13.80 -22.98
C ALA A 176 -5.85 15.21 -22.39
N CYS A 177 -6.30 16.22 -23.15
CA CYS A 177 -6.30 17.63 -22.74
C CYS A 177 -7.43 17.93 -21.74
N VAL A 178 -7.44 17.22 -20.61
CA VAL A 178 -8.43 17.37 -19.54
C VAL A 178 -7.74 17.56 -18.19
N PRO A 179 -8.42 18.19 -17.21
CA PRO A 179 -7.86 18.42 -15.90
C PRO A 179 -7.32 17.12 -15.27
N PRO A 180 -6.21 17.16 -14.52
CA PRO A 180 -5.55 15.95 -13.99
C PRO A 180 -6.48 15.03 -13.18
N LYS A 181 -7.47 15.60 -12.47
CA LYS A 181 -8.50 14.84 -11.73
C LYS A 181 -9.39 13.99 -12.65
N VAL A 182 -9.68 14.47 -13.86
CA VAL A 182 -10.49 13.76 -14.86
C VAL A 182 -9.71 12.60 -15.47
N ARG A 183 -8.39 12.77 -15.70
CA ARG A 183 -7.52 11.69 -16.16
C ARG A 183 -7.40 10.57 -15.12
N LEU A 184 -7.21 10.92 -13.85
CA LEU A 184 -7.22 9.93 -12.76
C LEU A 184 -8.54 9.17 -12.72
N PHE A 185 -9.66 9.90 -12.80
CA PHE A 185 -10.98 9.30 -12.77
C PHE A 185 -11.21 8.36 -13.96
N ALA A 186 -10.89 8.80 -15.18
CA ALA A 186 -10.99 7.98 -16.38
C ALA A 186 -10.13 6.72 -16.30
N TRP A 187 -8.89 6.83 -15.81
CA TRP A 187 -8.01 5.69 -15.61
C TRP A 187 -8.56 4.69 -14.58
N ILE A 188 -9.07 5.19 -13.44
CA ILE A 188 -9.76 4.36 -12.45
C ILE A 188 -10.95 3.63 -13.10
N VAL A 189 -11.79 4.34 -13.86
CA VAL A 189 -12.98 3.78 -14.51
C VAL A 189 -12.61 2.70 -15.52
N CYS A 190 -11.69 2.97 -16.43
CA CYS A 190 -11.32 2.03 -17.49
C CYS A 190 -10.61 0.78 -16.93
N ARG A 191 -9.86 0.88 -15.83
CA ARG A 191 -9.24 -0.27 -15.17
C ARG A 191 -10.26 -1.27 -14.59
N ASN A 192 -11.41 -0.80 -14.10
CA ASN A 192 -12.46 -1.71 -13.59
C ASN A 192 -13.43 -2.19 -14.67
N GLY A 193 -13.61 -1.43 -15.76
CA GLY A 193 -14.47 -1.84 -16.87
C GLY A 193 -13.95 -3.09 -17.59
N TYR A 194 -12.64 -3.36 -17.49
CA TYR A 194 -11.96 -4.47 -18.16
C TYR A 194 -11.98 -5.79 -17.36
N GLN A 195 -12.41 -5.79 -16.09
CA GLN A 195 -12.51 -7.01 -15.26
C GLN A 195 -13.90 -7.69 -15.30
N ARG A 196 -14.65 -7.51 -16.40
CA ARG A 196 -15.90 -8.23 -16.66
C ARG A 196 -15.74 -9.23 -17.79
#